data_AF-A0A7C2GAJ4-F1
#
_entry.id   AF-A0A7C2GAJ4-F1
#
_cell.length_a   1.000
_cell.length_b   1.000
_cell.length_c   1.000
_cell.angle_alpha   90.00
_cell.angle_beta   90.00
_cell.angle_gamma   90.00
#
_symmetry.space_group_name_H-M   'P 1'
#
loop_
_entity.id
_entity.type
_entity.pdbx_description
1 polymer ?
#
loop_
_entity_poly.entity_id
_entity_poly.type
_entity_poly.pdbx_seq_one_letter_code
_entity_poly.pdbx_strand_id
1 'polypeptide(L)'
;MLGAERRGRLVWADAVRFVALLGELPIRLELDGPERMLGEVLGLARAQGLATYDAAYLDLAMRLGIPLASRDQRLIEAAVRCGVPIFRPRGAV
;
A
#
# COMPACT_ATOMS: atom_id res chain seq x y z
N MET A 1 12.57 3.39 8.45
CA MET A 1 13.98 3.02 8.70
C MET A 1 14.75 4.11 9.42
N LEU A 2 14.80 5.34 8.89
CA LEU A 2 15.47 6.49 9.56
C LEU A 2 15.06 6.71 11.02
N GLY A 3 13.77 6.57 11.37
CA GLY A 3 13.34 6.68 12.77
C GLY A 3 13.86 5.55 13.68
N ALA A 4 14.09 4.35 13.13
CA ALA A 4 14.68 3.23 13.86
C ALA A 4 16.21 3.40 13.99
N GLU A 5 16.88 3.89 12.95
CA GLU A 5 18.31 4.27 13.00
C GLU A 5 18.57 5.36 14.04
N ARG A 6 17.77 6.44 14.02
CA ARG A 6 17.86 7.52 15.02
C ARG A 6 17.61 7.06 16.46
N ARG A 7 16.91 5.93 16.64
CA ARG A 7 16.65 5.31 17.95
C ARG A 7 17.61 4.16 18.28
N GLY A 8 18.65 3.94 17.47
CA GLY A 8 19.63 2.86 17.65
C GLY A 8 19.08 1.45 17.48
N ARG A 9 17.88 1.29 16.91
CA ARG A 9 17.20 0.00 16.70
C ARG A 9 17.52 -0.65 15.35
N LEU A 10 18.27 0.05 14.50
CA LEU A 10 18.68 -0.39 13.17
C LEU A 10 20.02 0.28 12.85
N VAL A 11 21.01 -0.47 12.40
CA VAL A 11 22.29 0.11 11.94
C VAL A 11 22.17 0.47 10.46
N TRP A 12 22.88 1.51 10.02
CA TRP A 12 22.87 1.95 8.63
C TRP A 12 23.16 0.82 7.63
N ALA A 13 24.11 -0.07 7.95
CA ALA A 13 24.42 -1.23 7.11
C ALA A 13 23.21 -2.18 6.93
N ASP A 14 22.43 -2.40 7.98
CA ASP A 14 21.20 -3.20 7.89
C ASP A 14 20.13 -2.48 7.07
N ALA A 15 20.07 -1.15 7.16
CA ALA A 15 19.14 -0.37 6.36
C ALA A 15 19.46 -0.45 4.86
N VAL A 16 20.73 -0.28 4.48
CA VAL A 16 21.17 -0.42 3.09
C VAL A 16 20.91 -1.83 2.57
N ARG A 17 21.25 -2.86 3.36
CA ARG A 17 20.99 -4.25 3.00
C ARG A 17 19.50 -4.54 2.80
N PHE A 18 18.64 -4.01 3.66
CA PHE A 18 17.19 -4.19 3.54
C PHE A 18 16.64 -3.60 2.22
N VAL A 19 17.10 -2.40 1.84
CA VAL A 19 16.67 -1.77 0.57
C VAL A 19 17.15 -2.59 -0.64
N ALA A 20 18.38 -3.11 -0.60
CA ALA A 20 18.88 -3.99 -1.65
C ALA A 20 18.01 -5.25 -1.82
N LEU A 21 17.70 -5.93 -0.71
CA LEU A 21 16.82 -7.11 -0.72
C LEU A 21 15.40 -6.78 -1.22
N LEU A 22 14.87 -5.62 -0.86
CA LEU A 22 13.55 -5.18 -1.35
C LEU A 22 13.55 -5.01 -2.88
N GLY A 23 14.65 -4.52 -3.45
CA GLY A 23 14.84 -4.36 -4.89
C GLY A 23 14.95 -5.68 -5.66
N GLU A 24 15.28 -6.79 -4.99
CA GLU A 24 15.33 -8.13 -5.60
C GLU A 24 13.95 -8.79 -5.70
N LEU A 25 12.95 -8.28 -5.00
CA LEU A 25 11.59 -8.80 -5.07
C LEU A 25 10.94 -8.43 -6.42
N PRO A 26 10.09 -9.30 -6.99
CA PRO A 26 9.40 -9.04 -8.26
C PRO A 26 8.24 -8.04 -8.08
N ILE A 27 8.53 -6.83 -7.60
CA ILE A 27 7.57 -5.74 -7.38
C ILE A 27 7.35 -5.02 -8.71
N ARG A 28 6.10 -4.98 -9.15
CA ARG A 28 5.68 -4.16 -10.29
C ARG A 28 5.06 -2.87 -9.78
N LEU A 29 5.52 -1.74 -10.30
CA LEU A 29 4.94 -0.43 -10.03
C LEU A 29 3.96 -0.10 -11.14
N GLU A 30 2.74 0.27 -10.74
CA GLU A 30 1.73 0.81 -11.63
C GLU A 30 1.70 2.32 -11.38
N LEU A 31 2.08 3.09 -12.39
CA LEU A 31 2.09 4.55 -12.32
C LEU A 31 0.80 5.07 -12.95
N ASP A 32 0.02 5.79 -12.16
CA ASP A 32 -1.16 6.49 -12.66
C ASP A 32 -0.81 7.92 -13.10
N GLY A 33 -1.47 8.38 -14.16
CA GLY A 33 -1.38 9.76 -14.61
C GLY A 33 -2.05 10.73 -13.62
N PRO A 34 -1.64 12.02 -13.60
CA PRO A 34 -2.20 13.02 -12.71
C PRO A 34 -3.71 13.22 -12.89
N GLU A 35 -4.25 12.97 -14.09
CA GLU A 35 -5.67 13.09 -14.40
C GLU A 35 -6.52 12.10 -13.58
N ARG A 36 -6.09 10.83 -13.52
CA ARG A 36 -6.74 9.78 -12.71
C ARG A 36 -6.63 10.07 -11.22
N MET A 37 -5.46 10.54 -10.76
CA MET A 37 -5.28 10.92 -9.36
C MET A 37 -6.26 12.02 -8.94
N LEU A 38 -6.38 13.08 -9.76
CA LEU A 38 -7.24 14.23 -9.45
C LEU A 38 -8.73 13.93 -9.62
N GLY A 39 -9.10 12.99 -10.50
CA GLY A 39 -10.49 12.59 -10.72
C GLY A 39 -10.92 11.43 -9.83
N GLU A 40 -10.56 10.22 -10.24
CA GLU A 40 -11.12 8.97 -9.70
C GLU A 40 -10.63 8.72 -8.26
N VAL A 41 -9.35 8.94 -8.00
CA VAL A 41 -8.77 8.64 -6.68
C VAL A 41 -9.17 9.67 -5.62
N LEU A 42 -9.22 10.96 -5.95
CA LEU A 42 -9.77 11.97 -5.04
C LEU A 42 -11.27 11.73 -4.77
N GLY A 43 -12.04 11.31 -5.78
CA GLY A 43 -13.43 10.92 -5.61
C GLY A 43 -13.58 9.74 -4.64
N LEU A 44 -12.77 8.70 -4.83
CA LEU A 44 -12.75 7.50 -3.99
C LEU A 44 -12.31 7.83 -2.55
N ALA A 45 -11.30 8.67 -2.38
CA ALA A 45 -10.83 9.13 -1.08
C ALA A 45 -11.96 9.80 -0.29
N ARG A 46 -12.72 10.69 -0.93
CA ARG A 46 -13.88 11.35 -0.31
C ARG A 46 -14.99 10.35 0.02
N ALA A 47 -15.31 9.45 -0.91
CA ALA A 47 -16.38 8.48 -0.74
C ALA A 47 -16.10 7.47 0.39
N GLN A 48 -14.83 7.10 0.60
CA GLN A 48 -14.43 6.12 1.61
C GLN A 48 -13.84 6.74 2.88
N GLY A 49 -13.72 8.07 2.94
CA GLY A 49 -13.09 8.77 4.08
C GLY A 49 -11.61 8.42 4.26
N LEU A 50 -10.90 8.19 3.16
CA LEU A 50 -9.49 7.79 3.16
C LEU A 50 -8.55 8.96 2.87
N ALA A 51 -7.29 8.83 3.31
CA ALA A 51 -6.21 9.64 2.77
C ALA A 51 -6.03 9.32 1.27
N THR A 52 -5.63 10.31 0.46
CA THR A 52 -5.42 10.12 -0.99
C THR A 52 -4.45 8.98 -1.29
N TYR A 53 -3.43 8.79 -0.46
CA TYR A 53 -2.47 7.69 -0.59
C TYR A 53 -3.14 6.32 -0.42
N ASP A 54 -3.99 6.14 0.59
CA ASP A 54 -4.71 4.88 0.82
C ASP A 54 -5.76 4.63 -0.27
N ALA A 55 -6.43 5.68 -0.74
CA ALA A 55 -7.36 5.61 -1.85
C ALA A 55 -6.67 5.19 -3.16
N ALA A 56 -5.43 5.61 -3.40
CA ALA A 56 -4.66 5.19 -4.58
C ALA A 56 -4.41 3.67 -4.58
N TYR A 57 -4.09 3.07 -3.42
CA TYR A 57 -3.96 1.61 -3.31
C TYR A 57 -5.28 0.88 -3.52
N LEU A 58 -6.38 1.44 -2.98
CA LEU A 58 -7.69 0.86 -3.17
C LEU A 58 -8.13 0.91 -4.64
N ASP A 59 -7.98 2.06 -5.30
CA ASP A 59 -8.26 2.22 -6.73
C ASP A 59 -7.45 1.23 -7.57
N LEU A 60 -6.16 1.08 -7.28
CA LEU A 60 -5.29 0.15 -7.99
C LEU A 60 -5.77 -1.30 -7.83
N ALA A 61 -6.12 -1.72 -6.61
CA ALA A 61 -6.64 -3.07 -6.35
C ALA A 61 -7.97 -3.32 -7.07
N MET A 62 -8.88 -2.33 -7.07
CA MET A 62 -10.14 -2.38 -7.81
C MET A 62 -9.91 -2.51 -9.32
N ARG A 63 -8.99 -1.70 -9.87
CA ARG A 63 -8.69 -1.64 -11.31
C ARG A 63 -8.08 -2.93 -11.83
N LEU A 64 -7.17 -3.53 -11.07
CA LEU A 64 -6.50 -4.78 -11.45
C LEU A 64 -7.30 -6.03 -11.05
N GLY A 65 -8.38 -5.88 -10.29
CA GLY A 65 -9.17 -7.00 -9.79
C GLY A 65 -8.37 -7.92 -8.86
N ILE A 66 -7.43 -7.36 -8.09
CA ILE A 66 -6.53 -8.13 -7.21
C ILE A 66 -6.86 -7.93 -5.73
N PRO A 67 -6.52 -8.89 -4.86
CA PRO A 67 -6.66 -8.72 -3.43
C PRO A 67 -5.74 -7.62 -2.88
N LEU A 68 -6.24 -6.85 -1.90
CA LEU A 68 -5.46 -5.84 -1.19
C LEU A 68 -4.78 -6.44 0.05
N ALA A 69 -3.46 -6.25 0.18
CA ALA A 69 -2.70 -6.57 1.38
C ALA A 69 -2.37 -5.27 2.14
N SER A 70 -2.89 -5.09 3.34
CA SER A 70 -2.57 -3.94 4.19
C SER A 70 -2.62 -4.32 5.67
N ARG A 71 -1.94 -3.53 6.50
CA ARG A 71 -2.08 -3.53 7.96
C ARG A 71 -2.88 -2.33 8.48
N ASP A 72 -3.24 -1.40 7.59
CA ASP A 72 -4.06 -0.25 7.94
C ASP A 72 -5.54 -0.68 7.96
N GLN A 73 -6.14 -0.59 9.14
CA GLN A 73 -7.50 -1.05 9.38
C GLN A 73 -8.55 -0.24 8.60
N ARG A 74 -8.34 1.08 8.43
CA ARG A 74 -9.29 1.93 7.69
C ARG A 74 -9.30 1.57 6.21
N LEU A 75 -8.12 1.32 5.65
CA LEU A 75 -7.98 0.88 4.27
C LEU A 75 -8.56 -0.52 4.06
N ILE A 76 -8.34 -1.45 4.99
CA ILE A 76 -8.96 -2.80 4.94
C ILE A 76 -10.48 -2.71 4.96
N GLU A 77 -11.05 -1.90 5.84
CA GLU A 77 -12.51 -1.71 5.92
C GLU A 77 -13.08 -1.08 4.65
N ALA A 78 -12.39 -0.10 4.08
CA ALA A 78 -12.78 0.49 2.80
C ALA A 78 -12.73 -0.53 1.66
N ALA A 79 -11.68 -1.35 1.59
CA ALA A 79 -11.57 -2.43 0.62
C ALA A 79 -12.74 -3.41 0.72
N VAL A 80 -13.12 -3.82 1.94
CA VAL A 80 -14.28 -4.68 2.16
C VAL A 80 -15.59 -4.02 1.68
N ARG A 81 -15.81 -2.73 1.99
CA ARG A 81 -17.00 -1.99 1.51
C ARG A 81 -17.05 -1.89 -0.02
N CYS A 82 -15.89 -1.78 -0.66
CA CYS A 82 -15.74 -1.73 -2.11
C CYS A 82 -15.72 -3.11 -2.79
N GLY A 83 -15.87 -4.20 -2.03
CA GLY A 83 -15.86 -5.57 -2.58
C GLY A 83 -14.48 -6.07 -3.02
N VAL A 84 -13.41 -5.40 -2.60
CA VAL A 84 -12.03 -5.82 -2.88
C VAL A 84 -11.62 -6.91 -1.88
N PRO A 85 -11.20 -8.10 -2.34
CA PRO A 85 -10.76 -9.16 -1.44
C PRO A 85 -9.53 -8.74 -0.62
N ILE A 86 -9.44 -9.18 0.63
CA ILE A 86 -8.24 -8.95 1.44
C ILE A 86 -7.30 -10.13 1.29
N PHE A 87 -6.06 -9.86 0.91
CA PHE A 87 -5.02 -10.86 0.85
C PHE A 87 -4.72 -11.37 2.25
N ARG A 88 -4.82 -12.69 2.45
CA ARG A 88 -4.34 -13.37 3.64
C ARG A 88 -3.27 -14.37 3.24
N PRO A 89 -2.01 -14.20 3.70
CA PRO A 89 -0.97 -15.16 3.40
C PRO A 89 -1.33 -16.52 4.04
N ARG A 90 -1.21 -17.61 3.27
CA ARG A 90 -1.25 -18.95 3.83
C ARG A 90 0.02 -19.15 4.68
N GLY A 91 -0.13 -19.24 6.01
CA GLY A 91 0.96 -19.60 6.93
C GLY A 91 1.43 -18.51 7.90
N ALA A 92 0.66 -17.44 8.14
CA ALA A 92 0.90 -16.59 9.31
C ALA A 92 0.48 -17.37 10.57
N VAL A 93 1.46 -17.98 11.23
CA VAL A 93 1.36 -18.54 12.60
C VAL A 93 0.98 -17.44 13.60
#